data_AF-A0A7C8NUK3-F1
#
_entry.id   AF-A0A7C8NUK3-F1
#
_cell.length_a   1.000
_cell.length_b   1.000
_cell.length_c   1.000
_cell.angle_alpha   90.00
_cell.angle_beta   90.00
_cell.angle_gamma   90.00
#
_symmetry.space_group_name_H-M   'P 1'
#
loop_
_entity.id
_entity.type
_entity.pdbx_description
1 polymer ?
#
loop_
_entity_poly.entity_id
_entity_poly.type
_entity_poly.pdbx_seq_one_letter_code
_entity_poly.pdbx_strand_id
1 'polypeptide(L)'
;MPPVDSTTSHPAEISNRHNPSSSSSPRSYSPESTGLGSPFSLIGTPRGQTRAPITTPSDFSSGTLSSEEISPIDVESKHKLGSEVTLKQSTSKMASPVNVLMVGTGEYTTGFVGTGASTSDKKVGVVGLTLFDLRRRGKVGELSMVGVNGKKYPAIREHLDKNISKVYNDLDVSFKSFPADDAVDADSYKAAIDQLKPGDAITIFTPDTTHYPIALYAIQRKIHVLLTKPATKTIEEHQHLIRESRKYGVFVFVEHHKRFDPAYSDARAKAQKLGDFNYFYSYMSQPKSQLETFKAWAGKDSDISYYLNSHHVDINESMVPGWKPYKVTASGSRGCATDLGCVPGTEDTITLMVDWVKKDDPTKVATGVYTSSWTAPQKAGVHSNQYFHYLGSKGEIRINQAKRGYDVADDETTGLMWYNPFYMRYAPDEEGNFGGQSGYGYVSFEKFIDACNKLNAGQVTLDELDKRGLPTLANTAATGAILHAGRVSLDEKRTVYLEENEGVWRLGCASGSCSAHASTVTHTPAAPVPAPSLNGTTVREEPEAKSVTTTEPFTVVPTTPTSSTQPSKGTSKVIERQPSSSSLPSLAKRQKSVINWWKKRKNRKSTIPVVETKA
;
A
#
# COMPACT_ATOMS: atom_id res chain seq x y z
N MET A 1 -21.48 45.90 27.87
CA MET A 1 -22.21 46.11 29.15
C MET A 1 -23.68 45.79 28.92
N PRO A 2 -24.43 45.25 29.91
CA PRO A 2 -24.04 44.76 31.25
C PRO A 2 -24.69 43.38 31.58
N PRO A 3 -24.72 42.88 32.84
CA PRO A 3 -23.59 42.67 33.75
C PRO A 3 -23.54 41.27 34.40
N VAL A 4 -22.41 41.09 35.07
CA VAL A 4 -22.01 40.13 36.12
C VAL A 4 -22.96 40.17 37.33
N ASP A 5 -23.09 39.06 38.06
CA ASP A 5 -23.20 39.14 39.52
C ASP A 5 -22.35 38.10 40.23
N SER A 6 -21.88 38.49 41.42
CA SER A 6 -20.74 37.93 42.15
C SER A 6 -21.09 37.69 43.62
N THR A 7 -20.11 37.22 44.40
CA THR A 7 -20.04 37.04 45.86
C THR A 7 -20.41 35.63 46.36
N THR A 8 -19.63 34.95 47.20
CA THR A 8 -18.91 35.42 48.41
C THR A 8 -17.57 34.71 48.70
N SER A 9 -16.68 35.45 49.38
CA SER A 9 -15.34 35.15 49.91
C SER A 9 -15.39 34.65 51.38
N HIS A 10 -14.44 33.85 51.91
CA HIS A 10 -13.18 34.22 52.62
C HIS A 10 -12.70 32.98 53.47
N PRO A 11 -11.53 32.96 54.18
CA PRO A 11 -10.13 33.00 53.71
C PRO A 11 -9.20 31.98 54.45
N ALA A 12 -7.92 31.85 54.06
CA ALA A 12 -6.75 31.72 54.97
C ALA A 12 -5.42 31.51 54.19
N GLU A 13 -4.33 31.93 54.82
CA GLU A 13 -3.03 32.40 54.29
C GLU A 13 -1.91 31.36 54.05
N ILE A 14 -1.08 31.65 53.04
CA ILE A 14 0.42 31.74 53.00
C ILE A 14 1.23 30.59 53.67
N SER A 15 2.06 29.81 52.95
CA SER A 15 3.46 30.17 52.68
C SER A 15 4.23 29.22 51.72
N ASN A 16 4.86 29.83 50.71
CA ASN A 16 6.23 29.67 50.17
C ASN A 16 6.97 28.32 49.95
N ARG A 17 7.55 28.25 48.72
CA ARG A 17 8.79 27.58 48.23
C ARG A 17 8.78 26.08 47.89
N HIS A 18 8.86 25.74 46.58
CA HIS A 18 10.11 25.49 45.83
C HIS A 18 9.82 24.83 44.46
N ASN A 19 10.44 25.36 43.40
CA ASN A 19 10.60 24.71 42.09
C ASN A 19 11.76 23.70 42.17
N PRO A 20 11.73 22.60 41.38
CA PRO A 20 12.85 22.39 40.48
C PRO A 20 12.48 21.88 39.08
N SER A 21 13.13 22.49 38.10
CA SER A 21 13.41 21.98 36.75
C SER A 21 14.22 20.68 36.80
N SER A 22 13.89 19.70 35.94
CA SER A 22 14.80 18.59 35.63
C SER A 22 15.00 18.45 34.11
N SER A 23 16.20 18.78 33.69
CA SER A 23 16.86 18.38 32.45
C SER A 23 17.60 17.06 32.69
N SER A 24 17.42 16.05 31.85
CA SER A 24 18.27 14.85 31.86
C SER A 24 18.86 14.61 30.47
N SER A 25 20.18 14.68 30.40
CA SER A 25 21.02 14.29 29.28
C SER A 25 21.15 12.76 29.17
N PRO A 26 21.32 12.18 27.97
CA PRO A 26 21.54 10.75 27.80
C PRO A 26 23.02 10.37 27.98
N ARG A 27 23.27 9.26 28.69
CA ARG A 27 24.60 8.63 28.82
C ARG A 27 24.98 7.91 27.53
N SER A 28 26.18 8.19 27.06
CA SER A 28 26.91 7.48 26.01
C SER A 28 27.47 6.15 26.54
N TYR A 29 27.37 5.10 25.72
CA TYR A 29 28.22 3.91 25.78
C TYR A 29 28.94 3.78 24.44
N SER A 30 30.23 3.50 24.48
CA SER A 30 31.02 3.07 23.33
C SER A 30 31.80 1.81 23.70
N PRO A 31 32.15 0.96 22.71
CA PRO A 31 32.45 -0.44 22.92
C PRO A 31 33.95 -0.72 22.87
N GLU A 32 34.39 -1.79 23.53
CA GLU A 32 35.63 -2.46 23.18
C GLU A 32 35.40 -3.95 22.92
N SER A 33 35.95 -4.35 21.79
CA SER A 33 36.00 -5.66 21.17
C SER A 33 37.10 -6.55 21.77
N THR A 34 36.88 -7.87 21.69
CA THR A 34 37.83 -9.00 21.47
C THR A 34 37.26 -10.20 22.23
N GLY A 35 37.23 -11.44 21.77
CA GLY A 35 37.67 -12.09 20.54
C GLY A 35 37.11 -13.52 20.58
N LEU A 36 37.17 -14.17 19.43
CA LEU A 36 36.66 -15.52 19.12
C LEU A 36 37.07 -16.63 20.09
N GLY A 37 36.20 -17.65 20.22
CA GLY A 37 36.62 -19.01 20.62
C GLY A 37 35.51 -19.88 21.23
N SER A 38 34.84 -20.69 20.40
CA SER A 38 34.23 -21.97 20.85
C SER A 38 35.36 -23.02 20.90
N PRO A 39 35.35 -24.07 21.76
CA PRO A 39 34.43 -25.20 21.61
C PRO A 39 34.01 -25.98 22.90
N PHE A 40 32.92 -26.74 22.77
CA PHE A 40 32.60 -28.06 23.36
C PHE A 40 33.30 -28.57 24.65
N SER A 41 32.48 -28.90 25.67
CA SER A 41 32.33 -30.24 26.29
C SER A 41 32.36 -30.34 27.82
N LEU A 42 31.27 -30.93 28.34
CA LEU A 42 31.17 -32.01 29.34
C LEU A 42 31.45 -31.78 30.85
N ILE A 43 30.40 -32.12 31.60
CA ILE A 43 30.34 -32.85 32.89
C ILE A 43 30.70 -32.08 34.18
N GLY A 44 29.72 -32.03 35.08
CA GLY A 44 29.97 -31.82 36.52
C GLY A 44 28.74 -31.40 37.32
N THR A 45 27.81 -32.32 37.59
CA THR A 45 26.95 -32.23 38.81
C THR A 45 27.68 -32.95 39.96
N PRO A 46 27.53 -32.55 41.25
CA PRO A 46 26.35 -33.00 41.99
C PRO A 46 25.88 -32.19 43.23
N ARG A 47 24.63 -32.50 43.61
CA ARG A 47 23.98 -32.45 44.96
C ARG A 47 23.65 -31.07 45.54
N GLY A 48 22.46 -30.82 46.09
CA GLY A 48 21.28 -31.67 46.30
C GLY A 48 20.17 -30.88 47.04
N GLN A 49 18.99 -31.48 47.25
CA GLN A 49 18.13 -31.26 48.42
C GLN A 49 16.85 -32.12 48.40
N THR A 50 16.70 -32.91 49.46
CA THR A 50 15.49 -33.26 50.25
C THR A 50 14.19 -33.79 49.62
N ARG A 51 13.86 -35.04 49.99
CA ARG A 51 12.55 -35.74 50.03
C ARG A 51 11.68 -35.22 51.21
N ALA A 52 10.35 -35.38 51.24
CA ALA A 52 9.57 -36.62 51.44
C ALA A 52 8.02 -36.37 51.30
N PRO A 53 7.10 -37.32 51.59
CA PRO A 53 6.85 -38.63 50.94
C PRO A 53 5.34 -38.88 50.64
N ILE A 54 4.99 -39.81 49.74
CA ILE A 54 3.68 -40.52 49.76
C ILE A 54 3.89 -42.01 49.40
N THR A 55 3.14 -42.84 50.13
CA THR A 55 3.13 -44.30 50.30
C THR A 55 2.55 -45.12 49.15
N THR A 56 3.08 -46.34 48.95
CA THR A 56 2.49 -47.47 48.18
C THR A 56 1.65 -48.39 49.09
N PRO A 57 0.90 -49.36 48.52
CA PRO A 57 1.41 -50.75 48.57
C PRO A 57 1.14 -51.61 47.31
N SER A 58 2.20 -52.37 46.94
CA SER A 58 2.31 -53.81 46.61
C SER A 58 1.21 -54.53 45.77
N ASP A 59 1.48 -55.52 44.91
CA ASP A 59 2.30 -56.70 45.20
C ASP A 59 2.49 -57.67 44.00
N PHE A 60 3.48 -58.54 44.18
CA PHE A 60 3.77 -59.85 43.57
C PHE A 60 4.52 -60.06 42.25
N SER A 61 5.48 -60.97 42.39
CA SER A 61 6.56 -61.39 41.51
C SER A 61 6.31 -62.78 40.94
N SER A 62 7.03 -63.14 39.87
CA SER A 62 7.98 -64.27 39.91
C SER A 62 8.60 -64.56 38.54
N GLY A 63 9.92 -64.74 38.54
CA GLY A 63 10.52 -66.00 38.08
C GLY A 63 10.85 -66.16 36.60
N THR A 64 12.06 -65.73 36.24
CA THR A 64 12.88 -66.13 35.09
C THR A 64 13.17 -67.64 34.99
N LEU A 65 13.37 -68.16 33.77
CA LEU A 65 14.54 -68.98 33.37
C LEU A 65 14.59 -69.13 31.82
N SER A 66 15.79 -68.97 31.26
CA SER A 66 16.22 -69.38 29.91
C SER A 66 16.87 -70.78 30.02
N SER A 67 16.93 -71.63 29.00
CA SER A 67 17.89 -71.58 27.88
C SER A 67 17.65 -72.70 26.84
N GLU A 68 18.31 -72.53 25.69
CA GLU A 68 18.67 -73.52 24.64
C GLU A 68 17.88 -73.55 23.31
N GLU A 69 18.45 -72.80 22.36
CA GLU A 69 18.87 -73.15 20.99
C GLU A 69 18.31 -74.43 20.30
N ILE A 70 17.86 -74.26 19.05
CA ILE A 70 18.48 -74.78 17.80
C ILE A 70 17.46 -74.64 16.65
N SER A 71 17.82 -73.89 15.60
CA SER A 71 17.19 -73.82 14.26
C SER A 71 17.52 -75.09 13.43
N PRO A 72 16.89 -75.44 12.28
CA PRO A 72 16.22 -74.54 11.33
C PRO A 72 15.00 -75.14 10.55
N ILE A 73 14.43 -74.31 9.66
CA ILE A 73 13.62 -74.64 8.45
C ILE A 73 12.07 -74.60 8.56
N ASP A 74 11.52 -73.85 7.58
CA ASP A 74 10.20 -73.80 6.95
C ASP A 74 8.92 -73.55 7.76
N VAL A 75 8.44 -72.29 7.67
CA VAL A 75 7.05 -72.04 7.28
C VAL A 75 6.99 -70.89 6.28
N GLU A 76 6.96 -71.28 5.01
CA GLU A 76 6.68 -70.48 3.83
C GLU A 76 5.22 -69.98 3.88
N SER A 77 5.00 -68.76 4.39
CA SER A 77 3.73 -68.05 4.19
C SER A 77 3.90 -66.54 4.37
N LYS A 78 4.55 -65.89 3.39
CA LYS A 78 4.34 -64.46 3.05
C LYS A 78 5.19 -64.06 1.84
N HIS A 79 4.84 -64.58 0.67
CA HIS A 79 5.11 -63.94 -0.63
C HIS A 79 4.23 -64.58 -1.71
N LYS A 80 3.10 -63.92 -2.04
CA LYS A 80 2.46 -63.90 -3.36
C LYS A 80 1.13 -63.14 -3.27
N LEU A 81 1.20 -61.82 -3.33
CA LEU A 81 0.21 -61.02 -4.04
C LEU A 81 0.97 -59.83 -4.63
N GLY A 82 1.65 -60.12 -5.74
CA GLY A 82 2.00 -59.10 -6.70
C GLY A 82 0.78 -58.76 -7.56
N SER A 83 0.90 -57.61 -8.21
CA SER A 83 0.09 -57.02 -9.28
C SER A 83 -1.27 -56.39 -8.91
N GLU A 84 -1.32 -55.09 -9.24
CA GLU A 84 -2.48 -54.21 -9.38
C GLU A 84 -3.06 -53.54 -8.12
N VAL A 85 -2.18 -52.90 -7.34
CA VAL A 85 -2.53 -51.55 -6.88
C VAL A 85 -2.22 -50.62 -8.05
N THR A 86 -3.25 -50.14 -8.75
CA THR A 86 -3.11 -49.01 -9.66
C THR A 86 -2.64 -47.82 -8.83
N LEU A 87 -1.32 -47.65 -8.72
CA LEU A 87 -0.70 -46.37 -8.48
C LEU A 87 -1.25 -45.46 -9.57
N LYS A 88 -2.33 -44.73 -9.26
CA LYS A 88 -2.54 -43.43 -9.88
C LYS A 88 -1.35 -42.59 -9.43
N GLN A 89 -0.22 -42.76 -10.12
CA GLN A 89 0.59 -41.64 -10.52
C GLN A 89 -0.39 -40.71 -11.24
N SER A 90 -1.06 -39.86 -10.46
CA SER A 90 -1.39 -38.54 -10.94
C SER A 90 -0.04 -37.93 -11.29
N THR A 91 0.39 -38.18 -12.52
CA THR A 91 1.18 -37.22 -13.26
C THR A 91 0.31 -35.96 -13.29
N SER A 92 0.36 -35.22 -12.18
CA SER A 92 0.01 -33.81 -12.12
C SER A 92 0.93 -33.22 -13.15
N LYS A 93 0.46 -33.16 -14.40
CA LYS A 93 1.07 -32.43 -15.49
C LYS A 93 1.30 -31.06 -14.86
N MET A 94 2.55 -30.72 -14.55
CA MET A 94 2.89 -29.46 -13.91
C MET A 94 2.18 -28.40 -14.75
N ALA A 95 1.12 -27.82 -14.18
CA ALA A 95 0.31 -26.87 -14.91
C ALA A 95 1.28 -25.77 -15.35
N SER A 96 1.29 -25.44 -16.65
CA SER A 96 2.16 -24.39 -17.15
C SER A 96 1.94 -23.14 -16.30
N PRO A 97 3.01 -22.47 -15.87
CA PRO A 97 2.89 -21.25 -15.09
C PRO A 97 1.94 -20.25 -15.75
N VAL A 98 1.18 -19.53 -14.94
CA VAL A 98 0.25 -18.49 -15.39
C VAL A 98 0.96 -17.46 -16.27
N ASN A 99 0.39 -17.13 -17.44
CA ASN A 99 0.86 -15.95 -18.20
C ASN A 99 0.25 -14.68 -17.58
N VAL A 100 0.98 -13.57 -17.60
CA VAL A 100 0.53 -12.34 -16.95
C VAL A 100 0.56 -11.14 -17.90
N LEU A 101 -0.58 -10.45 -18.01
CA LEU A 101 -0.69 -9.14 -18.64
C LEU A 101 -0.69 -8.02 -17.60
N MET A 102 0.29 -7.13 -17.70
CA MET A 102 0.36 -5.90 -16.91
C MET A 102 -0.43 -4.78 -17.58
N VAL A 103 -1.60 -4.45 -17.03
CA VAL A 103 -2.44 -3.34 -17.46
C VAL A 103 -2.04 -2.06 -16.72
N GLY A 104 -1.51 -1.09 -17.46
CA GLY A 104 -0.91 0.14 -16.94
C GLY A 104 0.61 0.11 -17.06
N THR A 105 1.18 1.08 -17.79
CA THR A 105 2.63 1.16 -18.11
C THR A 105 3.36 2.29 -17.35
N GLY A 106 2.69 2.88 -16.37
CA GLY A 106 3.22 4.01 -15.60
C GLY A 106 4.28 3.62 -14.56
N GLU A 107 4.61 4.60 -13.74
CA GLU A 107 5.65 4.55 -12.71
C GLU A 107 5.59 3.29 -11.83
N TYR A 108 4.42 2.90 -11.34
CA TYR A 108 4.32 1.76 -10.43
C TYR A 108 4.66 0.43 -11.12
N THR A 109 4.35 0.32 -12.42
CA THR A 109 4.65 -0.88 -13.21
C THR A 109 6.10 -0.91 -13.66
N THR A 110 6.58 0.18 -14.27
CA THR A 110 7.83 0.21 -15.05
C THR A 110 8.93 1.07 -14.43
N GLY A 111 8.59 1.90 -13.43
CA GLY A 111 9.49 2.94 -12.92
C GLY A 111 9.69 4.10 -13.88
N PHE A 112 8.97 4.13 -15.01
CA PHE A 112 9.08 5.15 -16.04
C PHE A 112 7.93 6.15 -15.96
N VAL A 113 8.26 7.43 -16.00
CA VAL A 113 7.33 8.55 -16.22
C VAL A 113 7.62 9.09 -17.62
N GLY A 114 6.65 9.68 -18.33
CA GLY A 114 6.72 9.89 -19.80
C GLY A 114 7.99 10.55 -20.40
N THR A 115 8.85 11.14 -19.58
CA THR A 115 10.12 11.79 -19.94
C THR A 115 11.38 11.05 -19.48
N GLY A 116 11.29 9.94 -18.73
CA GLY A 116 12.45 9.23 -18.18
C GLY A 116 12.14 8.39 -16.92
N ALA A 117 13.19 8.02 -16.20
CA ALA A 117 13.06 7.32 -14.92
C ALA A 117 12.29 8.18 -13.89
N SER A 118 11.48 7.53 -13.06
CA SER A 118 10.83 8.19 -11.94
C SER A 118 11.85 8.71 -10.92
N THR A 119 11.55 9.87 -10.34
CA THR A 119 12.29 10.49 -9.24
C THR A 119 11.82 10.04 -7.85
N SER A 120 10.82 9.15 -7.77
CA SER A 120 10.36 8.57 -6.50
C SER A 120 11.21 7.38 -6.04
N ASP A 121 10.80 6.76 -4.93
CA ASP A 121 11.36 5.51 -4.41
C ASP A 121 11.06 4.27 -5.29
N LYS A 122 10.35 4.45 -6.41
CA LYS A 122 9.93 3.40 -7.35
C LYS A 122 10.58 3.55 -8.73
N LYS A 123 11.78 4.13 -8.80
CA LYS A 123 12.53 4.39 -10.05
C LYS A 123 12.73 3.18 -10.98
N VAL A 124 12.64 1.96 -10.47
CA VAL A 124 12.78 0.70 -11.24
C VAL A 124 11.43 0.00 -11.48
N GLY A 125 10.34 0.52 -10.92
CA GLY A 125 9.03 -0.12 -10.92
C GLY A 125 8.91 -1.22 -9.87
N VAL A 126 7.68 -1.62 -9.57
CA VAL A 126 7.36 -2.68 -8.61
C VAL A 126 6.74 -3.88 -9.32
N VAL A 127 5.73 -3.66 -10.17
CA VAL A 127 5.00 -4.76 -10.84
C VAL A 127 5.92 -5.49 -11.82
N GLY A 128 6.55 -4.76 -12.74
CA GLY A 128 7.41 -5.35 -13.77
C GLY A 128 8.58 -6.10 -13.14
N LEU A 129 9.34 -5.43 -12.26
CA LEU A 129 10.47 -6.03 -11.55
C LEU A 129 10.09 -7.33 -10.81
N THR A 130 8.98 -7.32 -10.08
CA THR A 130 8.48 -8.51 -9.38
C THR A 130 8.10 -9.62 -10.35
N LEU A 131 7.37 -9.33 -11.43
CA LEU A 131 6.94 -10.33 -12.40
C LEU A 131 8.08 -10.91 -13.23
N PHE A 132 9.11 -10.12 -13.55
CA PHE A 132 10.33 -10.62 -14.20
C PHE A 132 11.06 -11.62 -13.30
N ASP A 133 11.19 -11.33 -12.00
CA ASP A 133 11.81 -12.27 -11.07
C ASP A 133 10.93 -13.51 -10.83
N LEU A 134 9.61 -13.36 -10.76
CA LEU A 134 8.71 -14.51 -10.68
C LEU A 134 8.76 -15.39 -11.94
N ARG A 135 9.00 -14.81 -13.13
CA ARG A 135 9.30 -15.56 -14.36
C ARG A 135 10.64 -16.30 -14.26
N ARG A 136 11.71 -15.63 -13.83
CA ARG A 136 13.02 -16.26 -13.58
C ARG A 136 12.92 -17.45 -12.62
N ARG A 137 12.05 -17.34 -11.60
CA ARG A 137 11.78 -18.39 -10.61
C ARG A 137 10.77 -19.45 -11.07
N GLY A 138 10.34 -19.41 -12.33
CA GLY A 138 9.43 -20.40 -12.92
C GLY A 138 7.98 -20.35 -12.44
N LYS A 139 7.57 -19.26 -11.78
CA LYS A 139 6.19 -19.06 -11.27
C LYS A 139 5.27 -18.36 -12.26
N VAL A 140 5.84 -17.64 -13.21
CA VAL A 140 5.13 -16.91 -14.28
C VAL A 140 5.67 -17.35 -15.63
N GLY A 141 4.77 -17.49 -16.61
CA GLY A 141 5.09 -17.82 -17.99
C GLY A 141 5.40 -16.57 -18.82
N GLU A 142 4.63 -16.37 -19.89
CA GLU A 142 4.79 -15.22 -20.77
C GLU A 142 4.29 -13.92 -20.10
N LEU A 143 4.95 -12.82 -20.46
CA LEU A 143 4.63 -11.48 -19.97
C LEU A 143 4.22 -10.56 -21.11
N SER A 144 3.19 -9.78 -20.85
CA SER A 144 2.73 -8.71 -21.74
C SER A 144 2.44 -7.44 -20.96
N MET A 145 2.49 -6.30 -21.63
CA MET A 145 2.13 -4.99 -21.06
C MET A 145 1.14 -4.29 -21.98
N VAL A 146 0.14 -3.64 -21.39
CA VAL A 146 -0.81 -2.80 -22.11
C VAL A 146 -0.96 -1.42 -21.46
N GLY A 147 -0.95 -0.39 -22.29
CA GLY A 147 -1.23 1.00 -21.92
C GLY A 147 -1.92 1.73 -23.06
N VAL A 148 -2.26 3.00 -22.87
CA VAL A 148 -2.97 3.78 -23.92
C VAL A 148 -2.03 4.20 -25.06
N ASN A 149 -0.74 4.40 -24.77
CA ASN A 149 0.20 5.00 -25.72
C ASN A 149 1.42 4.10 -25.91
N GLY A 150 1.45 3.40 -27.05
CA GLY A 150 2.52 2.48 -27.41
C GLY A 150 3.85 3.15 -27.73
N LYS A 151 3.85 4.45 -28.06
CA LYS A 151 5.06 5.24 -28.35
C LYS A 151 6.04 5.33 -27.19
N LYS A 152 5.61 4.95 -25.98
CA LYS A 152 6.46 4.88 -24.78
C LYS A 152 7.29 3.60 -24.69
N TYR A 153 6.88 2.53 -25.38
CA TYR A 153 7.49 1.20 -25.20
C TYR A 153 8.98 1.14 -25.57
N PRO A 154 9.48 1.80 -26.63
CA PRO A 154 10.92 1.82 -26.90
C PRO A 154 11.74 2.35 -25.71
N ALA A 155 11.34 3.49 -25.14
CA ALA A 155 12.00 4.08 -23.99
C ALA A 155 11.82 3.25 -22.70
N ILE A 156 10.66 2.62 -22.52
CA ILE A 156 10.43 1.68 -21.40
C ILE A 156 11.36 0.48 -21.51
N ARG A 157 11.52 -0.14 -22.69
CA ARG A 157 12.42 -1.28 -22.87
C ARG A 157 13.86 -0.91 -22.58
N GLU A 158 14.32 0.26 -23.06
CA GLU A 158 15.67 0.77 -22.74
C GLU A 158 15.85 0.99 -21.21
N HIS A 159 14.85 1.57 -20.56
CA HIS A 159 14.85 1.79 -19.12
C HIS A 159 14.93 0.49 -18.32
N LEU A 160 14.15 -0.53 -18.70
CA LEU A 160 14.15 -1.83 -18.03
C LEU A 160 15.45 -2.60 -18.28
N ASP A 161 15.98 -2.59 -19.51
CA ASP A 161 17.27 -3.20 -19.82
C ASP A 161 18.39 -2.59 -18.96
N LYS A 162 18.45 -1.25 -18.92
CA LYS A 162 19.47 -0.51 -18.18
C LYS A 162 19.40 -0.75 -16.67
N ASN A 163 18.20 -0.72 -16.08
CA ASN A 163 18.03 -0.69 -14.63
C ASN A 163 17.66 -2.04 -14.01
N ILE A 164 17.34 -3.05 -14.82
CA ILE A 164 16.97 -4.40 -14.35
C ILE A 164 17.89 -5.45 -14.95
N SER A 165 17.84 -5.70 -16.27
CA SER A 165 18.60 -6.80 -16.89
C SER A 165 20.11 -6.64 -16.75
N LYS A 166 20.63 -5.41 -16.77
CA LYS A 166 22.07 -5.13 -16.56
C LYS A 166 22.47 -5.04 -15.09
N VAL A 167 21.51 -5.05 -14.16
CA VAL A 167 21.74 -4.88 -12.72
C VAL A 167 21.64 -6.20 -11.97
N TYR A 168 20.72 -7.07 -12.39
CA TYR A 168 20.45 -8.34 -11.73
C TYR A 168 20.68 -9.52 -12.69
N ASN A 169 21.21 -10.61 -12.15
CA ASN A 169 21.42 -11.82 -12.92
C ASN A 169 20.11 -12.43 -13.42
N ASP A 170 20.14 -12.88 -14.68
CA ASP A 170 19.12 -13.70 -15.33
C ASP A 170 17.67 -13.14 -15.29
N LEU A 171 17.53 -11.81 -15.17
CA LEU A 171 16.23 -11.16 -15.36
C LEU A 171 16.00 -10.83 -16.83
N ASP A 172 15.30 -11.73 -17.52
CA ASP A 172 14.64 -11.42 -18.77
C ASP A 172 13.56 -10.35 -18.52
N VAL A 173 13.66 -9.20 -19.18
CA VAL A 173 12.68 -8.10 -19.12
C VAL A 173 11.80 -8.02 -20.37
N SER A 174 11.87 -9.02 -21.25
CA SER A 174 11.05 -9.09 -22.46
C SER A 174 9.56 -9.11 -22.13
N PHE A 175 8.76 -8.43 -22.95
CA PHE A 175 7.31 -8.46 -22.89
C PHE A 175 6.70 -8.14 -24.26
N LYS A 176 5.51 -8.67 -24.52
CA LYS A 176 4.67 -8.25 -25.67
C LYS A 176 3.90 -6.97 -25.33
N SER A 177 3.96 -5.95 -26.18
CA SER A 177 3.29 -4.65 -25.96
C SER A 177 1.95 -4.53 -26.68
N PHE A 178 1.03 -3.78 -26.06
CA PHE A 178 -0.25 -3.37 -26.65
C PHE A 178 -0.58 -1.91 -26.28
N PRO A 179 -0.97 -1.03 -27.22
CA PRO A 179 -0.92 -1.23 -28.66
C PRO A 179 0.53 -1.40 -29.16
N ALA A 180 0.68 -1.54 -30.48
CA ALA A 180 1.99 -1.47 -31.13
C ALA A 180 2.72 -0.16 -30.79
N ASP A 181 4.05 -0.17 -30.93
CA ASP A 181 4.94 0.92 -30.51
C ASP A 181 4.69 2.25 -31.21
N ASP A 182 3.94 2.27 -32.32
CA ASP A 182 3.61 3.47 -33.10
C ASP A 182 2.15 3.95 -32.89
N ALA A 183 1.37 3.22 -32.09
CA ALA A 183 -0.06 3.44 -31.94
C ALA A 183 -0.46 4.01 -30.56
N VAL A 184 -1.63 4.64 -30.54
CA VAL A 184 -2.28 5.15 -29.33
C VAL A 184 -3.73 4.69 -29.38
N ASP A 185 -4.14 3.90 -28.41
CA ASP A 185 -5.48 3.32 -28.34
C ASP A 185 -5.83 3.00 -26.88
N ALA A 186 -6.90 3.63 -26.39
CA ALA A 186 -7.36 3.45 -25.01
C ALA A 186 -8.02 2.08 -24.78
N ASP A 187 -8.52 1.44 -25.84
CA ASP A 187 -9.21 0.16 -25.78
C ASP A 187 -8.29 -1.04 -26.03
N SER A 188 -6.99 -0.82 -26.23
CA SER A 188 -6.00 -1.89 -26.48
C SER A 188 -5.93 -2.94 -25.37
N TYR A 189 -6.40 -2.65 -24.16
CA TYR A 189 -6.55 -3.66 -23.10
C TYR A 189 -7.46 -4.81 -23.52
N LYS A 190 -8.48 -4.56 -24.36
CA LYS A 190 -9.36 -5.59 -24.89
C LYS A 190 -8.57 -6.58 -25.75
N ALA A 191 -7.88 -6.06 -26.76
CA ALA A 191 -7.04 -6.87 -27.65
C ALA A 191 -5.93 -7.61 -26.89
N ALA A 192 -5.36 -7.00 -25.86
CA ALA A 192 -4.35 -7.64 -25.01
C ALA A 192 -4.95 -8.80 -24.18
N ILE A 193 -6.11 -8.59 -23.55
CA ILE A 193 -6.79 -9.62 -22.75
C ILE A 193 -7.29 -10.76 -23.64
N ASP A 194 -7.77 -10.47 -24.85
CA ASP A 194 -8.25 -11.48 -25.81
C ASP A 194 -7.14 -12.43 -26.29
N GLN A 195 -5.87 -12.11 -26.04
CA GLN A 195 -4.70 -12.98 -26.33
C GLN A 195 -4.36 -13.93 -25.18
N LEU A 196 -4.96 -13.74 -24.00
CA LEU A 196 -4.78 -14.62 -22.85
C LEU A 196 -5.72 -15.82 -22.93
N LYS A 197 -5.33 -16.94 -22.32
CA LYS A 197 -6.20 -18.12 -22.20
C LYS A 197 -6.87 -18.18 -20.82
N PRO A 198 -8.02 -18.85 -20.67
CA PRO A 198 -8.63 -19.09 -19.36
C PRO A 198 -7.61 -19.61 -18.33
N GLY A 199 -7.63 -19.03 -17.13
CA GLY A 199 -6.66 -19.32 -16.07
C GLY A 199 -5.39 -18.47 -16.10
N ASP A 200 -5.10 -17.73 -17.18
CA ASP A 200 -4.08 -16.67 -17.15
C ASP A 200 -4.50 -15.52 -16.21
N ALA A 201 -3.61 -14.55 -15.99
CA ALA A 201 -3.85 -13.46 -15.05
C ALA A 201 -3.55 -12.08 -15.63
N ILE A 202 -4.17 -11.06 -15.05
CA ILE A 202 -3.81 -9.66 -15.27
C ILE A 202 -3.51 -8.94 -13.95
N THR A 203 -2.69 -7.89 -14.02
CA THR A 203 -2.57 -6.88 -12.96
C THR A 203 -3.08 -5.54 -13.47
N ILE A 204 -3.89 -4.82 -12.71
CA ILE A 204 -4.47 -3.52 -13.11
C ILE A 204 -3.91 -2.41 -12.22
N PHE A 205 -3.11 -1.52 -12.83
CA PHE A 205 -2.54 -0.30 -12.25
C PHE A 205 -2.82 0.89 -13.18
N THR A 206 -4.10 1.20 -13.31
CA THR A 206 -4.64 2.29 -14.13
C THR A 206 -5.36 3.30 -13.23
N PRO A 207 -5.90 4.42 -13.75
CA PRO A 207 -6.73 5.31 -12.92
C PRO A 207 -7.98 4.60 -12.38
N ASP A 208 -8.39 4.93 -11.16
CA ASP A 208 -9.48 4.25 -10.42
C ASP A 208 -10.77 4.05 -11.22
N THR A 209 -11.16 5.03 -12.04
CA THR A 209 -12.37 5.01 -12.87
C THR A 209 -12.36 3.92 -13.95
N THR A 210 -11.18 3.36 -14.26
CA THR A 210 -11.01 2.34 -15.29
C THR A 210 -10.90 0.92 -14.72
N HIS A 211 -10.79 0.76 -13.40
CA HIS A 211 -10.62 -0.55 -12.76
C HIS A 211 -11.79 -1.49 -13.08
N TYR A 212 -13.01 -1.04 -12.83
CA TYR A 212 -14.22 -1.84 -13.00
C TYR A 212 -14.40 -2.37 -14.43
N PRO A 213 -14.42 -1.54 -15.50
CA PRO A 213 -14.63 -2.04 -16.85
C PRO A 213 -13.53 -3.01 -17.31
N ILE A 214 -12.26 -2.77 -16.96
CA ILE A 214 -11.14 -3.65 -17.32
C ILE A 214 -11.24 -4.98 -16.57
N ALA A 215 -11.47 -4.94 -15.25
CA ALA A 215 -11.61 -6.13 -14.42
C ALA A 215 -12.79 -7.01 -14.87
N LEU A 216 -13.94 -6.39 -15.14
CA LEU A 216 -15.12 -7.10 -15.64
C LEU A 216 -14.84 -7.78 -16.98
N TYR A 217 -14.18 -7.08 -17.91
CA TYR A 217 -13.81 -7.62 -19.22
C TYR A 217 -12.91 -8.86 -19.10
N ALA A 218 -11.93 -8.84 -18.18
CA ALA A 218 -11.03 -9.95 -17.91
C ALA A 218 -11.74 -11.13 -17.23
N ILE A 219 -12.56 -10.86 -16.21
CA ILE A 219 -13.31 -11.89 -15.47
C ILE A 219 -14.21 -12.70 -16.40
N GLN A 220 -14.92 -12.02 -17.31
CA GLN A 220 -15.82 -12.67 -18.28
C GLN A 220 -15.08 -13.56 -19.30
N ARG A 221 -13.76 -13.38 -19.42
CA ARG A 221 -12.85 -14.23 -20.22
C ARG A 221 -12.14 -15.30 -19.40
N LYS A 222 -12.58 -15.48 -18.14
CA LYS A 222 -12.01 -16.45 -17.19
C LYS A 222 -10.53 -16.17 -16.87
N ILE A 223 -10.16 -14.89 -16.84
CA ILE A 223 -8.83 -14.42 -16.48
C ILE A 223 -8.82 -13.98 -15.02
N HIS A 224 -7.81 -14.39 -14.26
CA HIS A 224 -7.60 -13.95 -12.88
C HIS A 224 -7.17 -12.49 -12.84
N VAL A 225 -7.52 -11.77 -11.77
CA VAL A 225 -7.30 -10.33 -11.70
C VAL A 225 -6.63 -9.93 -10.39
N LEU A 226 -5.51 -9.24 -10.47
CA LEU A 226 -5.02 -8.40 -9.37
C LEU A 226 -5.40 -6.95 -9.67
N LEU A 227 -6.17 -6.35 -8.76
CA LEU A 227 -6.72 -5.01 -8.91
C LEU A 227 -6.04 -4.08 -7.91
N THR A 228 -5.41 -2.99 -8.36
CA THR A 228 -4.88 -2.01 -7.41
C THR A 228 -5.99 -1.36 -6.60
N LYS A 229 -5.66 -0.88 -5.40
CA LYS A 229 -6.62 -0.25 -4.49
C LYS A 229 -6.92 1.21 -4.91
N PRO A 230 -8.17 1.70 -4.73
CA PRO A 230 -9.35 0.93 -4.31
C PRO A 230 -9.80 -0.02 -5.43
N ALA A 231 -10.44 -1.14 -5.07
CA ALA A 231 -10.95 -2.08 -6.06
C ALA A 231 -11.88 -1.38 -7.07
N THR A 232 -12.89 -0.68 -6.58
CA THR A 232 -13.80 0.18 -7.35
C THR A 232 -14.18 1.41 -6.52
N LYS A 233 -14.81 2.41 -7.14
CA LYS A 233 -15.29 3.60 -6.41
C LYS A 233 -16.62 3.37 -5.72
N THR A 234 -17.46 2.49 -6.26
CA THR A 234 -18.78 2.18 -5.70
C THR A 234 -18.82 0.75 -5.17
N ILE A 235 -19.63 0.53 -4.14
CA ILE A 235 -19.80 -0.80 -3.54
C ILE A 235 -20.61 -1.72 -4.47
N GLU A 236 -21.46 -1.14 -5.30
CA GLU A 236 -22.27 -1.82 -6.30
C GLU A 236 -21.38 -2.48 -7.37
N GLU A 237 -20.41 -1.74 -7.90
CA GLU A 237 -19.40 -2.28 -8.82
C GLU A 237 -18.55 -3.37 -8.15
N HIS A 238 -18.10 -3.14 -6.91
CA HIS A 238 -17.30 -4.11 -6.13
C HIS A 238 -18.06 -5.44 -5.99
N GLN A 239 -19.32 -5.38 -5.56
CA GLN A 239 -20.16 -6.56 -5.39
C GLN A 239 -20.53 -7.21 -6.73
N HIS A 240 -20.63 -6.44 -7.81
CA HIS A 240 -20.80 -7.02 -9.13
C HIS A 240 -19.57 -7.82 -9.56
N LEU A 241 -18.36 -7.31 -9.33
CA LEU A 241 -17.13 -8.07 -9.58
C LEU A 241 -17.06 -9.33 -8.71
N ILE A 242 -17.54 -9.31 -7.45
CA ILE A 242 -17.65 -10.51 -6.63
C ILE A 242 -18.54 -11.55 -7.34
N ARG A 243 -19.76 -11.17 -7.75
CA ARG A 243 -20.69 -12.11 -8.43
C ARG A 243 -20.10 -12.68 -9.71
N GLU A 244 -19.52 -11.83 -10.56
CA GLU A 244 -18.94 -12.28 -11.83
C GLU A 244 -17.70 -13.16 -11.60
N SER A 245 -16.84 -12.83 -10.63
CA SER A 245 -15.68 -13.68 -10.30
C SER A 245 -16.10 -15.08 -9.84
N ARG A 246 -17.18 -15.18 -9.04
CA ARG A 246 -17.76 -16.48 -8.65
C ARG A 246 -18.38 -17.22 -9.84
N LYS A 247 -19.15 -16.53 -10.68
CA LYS A 247 -19.77 -17.10 -11.88
C LYS A 247 -18.76 -17.69 -12.85
N TYR A 248 -17.62 -17.03 -13.07
CA TYR A 248 -16.58 -17.48 -13.99
C TYR A 248 -15.46 -18.29 -13.32
N GLY A 249 -15.51 -18.49 -12.00
CA GLY A 249 -14.55 -19.31 -11.26
C GLY A 249 -13.15 -18.72 -11.22
N VAL A 250 -13.01 -17.39 -11.24
CA VAL A 250 -11.70 -16.71 -11.28
C VAL A 250 -11.35 -16.06 -9.94
N PHE A 251 -10.06 -16.08 -9.61
CA PHE A 251 -9.54 -15.37 -8.46
C PHE A 251 -9.41 -13.87 -8.75
N VAL A 252 -9.96 -13.05 -7.86
CA VAL A 252 -9.74 -11.60 -7.88
C VAL A 252 -9.17 -11.15 -6.54
N PHE A 253 -8.01 -10.52 -6.61
CA PHE A 253 -7.18 -10.11 -5.48
C PHE A 253 -7.00 -8.59 -5.51
N VAL A 254 -7.29 -7.93 -4.41
CA VAL A 254 -7.10 -6.49 -4.29
C VAL A 254 -5.71 -6.22 -3.72
N GLU A 255 -4.97 -5.31 -4.33
CA GLU A 255 -3.58 -5.00 -3.99
C GLU A 255 -3.50 -4.19 -2.69
N HIS A 256 -3.70 -4.87 -1.56
CA HIS A 256 -3.47 -4.35 -0.22
C HIS A 256 -2.18 -4.92 0.37
N HIS A 257 -1.03 -4.62 -0.26
CA HIS A 257 0.28 -5.13 0.18
C HIS A 257 0.61 -4.90 1.65
N LYS A 258 0.05 -3.87 2.30
CA LYS A 258 0.30 -3.61 3.73
C LYS A 258 -0.18 -4.75 4.63
N ARG A 259 -1.10 -5.61 4.19
CA ARG A 259 -1.48 -6.82 4.93
C ARG A 259 -0.31 -7.80 5.11
N PHE A 260 0.73 -7.69 4.28
CA PHE A 260 1.95 -8.50 4.29
C PHE A 260 3.16 -7.75 4.85
N ASP A 261 2.99 -6.49 5.28
CA ASP A 261 4.02 -5.80 6.05
C ASP A 261 4.26 -6.60 7.34
N PRO A 262 5.50 -7.03 7.62
CA PRO A 262 5.77 -7.93 8.75
C PRO A 262 5.31 -7.35 10.09
N ALA A 263 5.43 -6.03 10.27
CA ALA A 263 4.98 -5.36 11.48
C ALA A 263 3.46 -5.33 11.59
N TYR A 264 2.76 -5.10 10.46
CA TYR A 264 1.29 -5.03 10.45
C TYR A 264 0.68 -6.43 10.58
N SER A 265 1.26 -7.44 9.94
CA SER A 265 0.79 -8.82 10.04
C SER A 265 0.95 -9.37 11.45
N ASP A 266 2.08 -9.08 12.12
CA ASP A 266 2.30 -9.47 13.52
C ASP A 266 1.35 -8.71 14.47
N ALA A 267 1.17 -7.41 14.25
CA ALA A 267 0.22 -6.61 15.01
C ALA A 267 -1.22 -7.12 14.87
N ARG A 268 -1.66 -7.51 13.68
CA ARG A 268 -2.98 -8.13 13.45
C ARG A 268 -3.15 -9.39 14.28
N ALA A 269 -2.13 -10.25 14.34
CA ALA A 269 -2.16 -11.47 15.14
C ALA A 269 -2.21 -11.17 16.65
N LYS A 270 -1.46 -10.15 17.10
CA LYS A 270 -1.47 -9.69 18.50
C LYS A 270 -2.81 -9.08 18.91
N ALA A 271 -3.45 -8.30 18.03
CA ALA A 271 -4.73 -7.63 18.27
C ALA A 271 -5.83 -8.62 18.71
N GLN A 272 -5.81 -9.86 18.20
CA GLN A 272 -6.77 -10.93 18.56
C GLN A 272 -6.76 -11.29 20.05
N LYS A 273 -5.69 -10.94 20.78
CA LYS A 273 -5.52 -11.25 22.21
C LYS A 273 -5.75 -10.04 23.12
N LEU A 274 -6.08 -8.88 22.55
CA LEU A 274 -6.21 -7.61 23.31
C LEU A 274 -7.66 -7.28 23.70
N GLY A 275 -8.56 -8.26 23.69
CA GLY A 275 -9.95 -8.08 24.09
C GLY A 275 -10.84 -7.51 22.97
N ASP A 276 -12.00 -6.97 23.36
CA ASP A 276 -12.96 -6.37 22.43
C ASP A 276 -12.35 -5.13 21.79
N PHE A 277 -12.47 -5.01 20.46
CA PHE A 277 -12.07 -3.79 19.73
C PHE A 277 -12.80 -2.57 20.31
N ASN A 278 -12.07 -1.48 20.52
CA ASN A 278 -12.61 -0.26 21.11
C ASN A 278 -12.35 0.96 20.22
N TYR A 279 -11.10 1.13 19.79
CA TYR A 279 -10.71 2.32 19.05
C TYR A 279 -9.61 2.04 18.04
N PHE A 280 -9.72 2.65 16.86
CA PHE A 280 -8.66 2.69 15.86
C PHE A 280 -8.44 4.12 15.40
N TYR A 281 -7.19 4.57 15.41
CA TYR A 281 -6.80 5.85 14.82
C TYR A 281 -5.68 5.62 13.82
N SER A 282 -5.79 6.23 12.65
CA SER A 282 -4.71 6.23 11.69
C SER A 282 -4.55 7.58 11.01
N TYR A 283 -3.30 7.86 10.67
CA TYR A 283 -2.92 9.01 9.88
C TYR A 283 -1.99 8.57 8.77
N MET A 284 -2.22 9.07 7.56
CA MET A 284 -1.33 8.89 6.43
C MET A 284 -1.22 10.19 5.62
N SER A 285 -0.03 10.63 5.28
CA SER A 285 0.13 11.79 4.40
C SER A 285 1.34 11.71 3.51
N GLN A 286 1.25 12.43 2.40
CA GLN A 286 2.34 12.57 1.44
C GLN A 286 2.72 14.03 1.25
N PRO A 287 3.97 14.32 0.85
CA PRO A 287 4.42 15.67 0.58
C PRO A 287 3.61 16.36 -0.52
N LYS A 288 3.38 17.67 -0.38
CA LYS A 288 2.66 18.50 -1.36
C LYS A 288 3.18 18.37 -2.80
N SER A 289 4.46 18.08 -2.98
CA SER A 289 5.06 17.89 -4.30
C SER A 289 4.46 16.71 -5.08
N GLN A 290 3.81 15.74 -4.42
CA GLN A 290 3.09 14.67 -5.10
C GLN A 290 1.92 15.20 -5.95
N LEU A 291 1.29 16.31 -5.54
CA LEU A 291 0.22 16.92 -6.31
C LEU A 291 0.68 17.45 -7.67
N GLU A 292 1.97 17.75 -7.86
CA GLU A 292 2.49 18.14 -9.18
C GLU A 292 2.35 17.03 -10.21
N THR A 293 2.53 15.78 -9.76
CA THR A 293 2.34 14.58 -10.59
C THR A 293 0.87 14.18 -10.68
N PHE A 294 0.10 14.40 -9.61
CA PHE A 294 -1.26 13.86 -9.47
C PHE A 294 -2.38 14.84 -9.82
N LYS A 295 -2.09 16.13 -10.05
CA LYS A 295 -3.10 17.15 -10.37
C LYS A 295 -4.00 16.83 -11.57
N ALA A 296 -3.54 15.97 -12.48
CA ALA A 296 -4.34 15.50 -13.61
C ALA A 296 -5.58 14.68 -13.20
N TRP A 297 -5.54 14.03 -12.03
CA TRP A 297 -6.60 13.15 -11.55
C TRP A 297 -7.07 13.45 -10.11
N ALA A 298 -6.26 14.12 -9.28
CA ALA A 298 -6.56 14.40 -7.88
C ALA A 298 -7.76 15.35 -7.71
N GLY A 299 -8.80 14.87 -7.03
CA GLY A 299 -10.09 15.55 -6.85
C GLY A 299 -11.03 15.46 -8.06
N LYS A 300 -10.60 14.82 -9.15
CA LYS A 300 -11.41 14.59 -10.36
C LYS A 300 -11.81 13.12 -10.46
N ASP A 301 -10.82 12.25 -10.62
CA ASP A 301 -11.04 10.81 -10.84
C ASP A 301 -10.93 10.04 -9.52
N SER A 302 -10.09 10.50 -8.60
CA SER A 302 -9.90 9.94 -7.26
C SER A 302 -9.63 11.03 -6.22
N ASP A 303 -9.64 10.66 -4.94
CA ASP A 303 -9.38 11.55 -3.82
C ASP A 303 -8.38 10.94 -2.82
N ILE A 304 -7.94 11.75 -1.85
CA ILE A 304 -6.93 11.34 -0.86
C ILE A 304 -7.39 10.20 0.05
N SER A 305 -8.70 10.00 0.20
CA SER A 305 -9.28 8.92 0.99
C SER A 305 -9.23 7.59 0.23
N TYR A 306 -9.73 7.55 -1.00
CA TYR A 306 -9.57 6.37 -1.87
C TYR A 306 -8.09 6.03 -2.07
N TYR A 307 -7.24 7.05 -2.19
CA TYR A 307 -5.81 6.86 -2.39
C TYR A 307 -5.07 6.38 -1.13
N LEU A 308 -5.23 7.00 0.05
CA LEU A 308 -4.44 6.65 1.24
C LEU A 308 -5.24 6.03 2.39
N ASN A 309 -6.47 6.48 2.67
CA ASN A 309 -7.27 5.89 3.77
C ASN A 309 -7.58 4.42 3.48
N SER A 310 -7.75 4.05 2.21
CA SER A 310 -7.97 2.67 1.77
C SER A 310 -6.95 1.68 2.35
N HIS A 311 -5.70 2.11 2.56
CA HIS A 311 -4.70 1.28 3.23
C HIS A 311 -5.05 0.99 4.69
N HIS A 312 -5.31 2.01 5.51
CA HIS A 312 -5.54 1.81 6.95
C HIS A 312 -6.96 1.35 7.29
N VAL A 313 -7.95 1.66 6.44
CA VAL A 313 -9.30 1.09 6.54
C VAL A 313 -9.24 -0.41 6.32
N ASP A 314 -8.53 -0.88 5.29
CA ASP A 314 -8.29 -2.31 5.05
C ASP A 314 -7.53 -2.99 6.21
N ILE A 315 -6.49 -2.34 6.72
CA ILE A 315 -5.73 -2.90 7.85
C ILE A 315 -6.63 -3.05 9.08
N ASN A 316 -7.40 -2.02 9.45
CA ASN A 316 -8.30 -2.11 10.59
C ASN A 316 -9.33 -3.23 10.37
N GLU A 317 -10.02 -3.24 9.22
CA GLU A 317 -10.98 -4.29 8.87
C GLU A 317 -10.39 -5.69 9.03
N SER A 318 -9.17 -5.92 8.52
CA SER A 318 -8.49 -7.20 8.63
C SER A 318 -8.10 -7.57 10.07
N MET A 319 -7.98 -6.59 10.97
CA MET A 319 -7.69 -6.80 12.39
C MET A 319 -8.93 -7.17 13.20
N VAL A 320 -10.13 -6.85 12.72
CA VAL A 320 -11.38 -6.99 13.50
C VAL A 320 -12.45 -7.83 12.78
N PRO A 321 -12.17 -9.09 12.36
CA PRO A 321 -13.10 -9.88 11.56
C PRO A 321 -14.46 -10.16 12.25
N GLY A 322 -14.50 -10.10 13.59
CA GLY A 322 -15.72 -10.21 14.40
C GLY A 322 -16.57 -8.93 14.50
N TRP A 323 -16.17 -7.85 13.84
CA TRP A 323 -16.81 -6.55 13.86
C TRP A 323 -17.26 -6.13 12.46
N LYS A 324 -18.26 -5.25 12.39
CA LYS A 324 -18.70 -4.65 11.13
C LYS A 324 -18.92 -3.15 11.26
N PRO A 325 -18.55 -2.33 10.25
CA PRO A 325 -18.89 -0.92 10.23
C PRO A 325 -20.39 -0.76 9.96
N TYR A 326 -21.03 0.22 10.58
CA TYR A 326 -22.46 0.50 10.37
C TYR A 326 -22.78 1.98 10.15
N LYS A 327 -21.81 2.89 10.36
CA LYS A 327 -22.02 4.34 10.23
C LYS A 327 -20.72 5.02 9.84
N VAL A 328 -20.77 5.93 8.86
CA VAL A 328 -19.64 6.71 8.38
C VAL A 328 -20.02 8.19 8.33
N THR A 329 -19.17 9.03 8.90
CA THR A 329 -19.23 10.49 8.78
C THR A 329 -17.87 10.98 8.32
N ALA A 330 -17.83 11.80 7.27
CA ALA A 330 -16.60 12.29 6.69
C ALA A 330 -16.48 13.82 6.80
N SER A 331 -15.25 14.30 6.87
CA SER A 331 -14.90 15.72 6.85
C SER A 331 -13.68 15.95 5.98
N GLY A 332 -13.65 17.08 5.28
CA GLY A 332 -12.59 17.43 4.34
C GLY A 332 -12.11 18.87 4.53
N SER A 333 -10.78 19.08 4.53
CA SER A 333 -10.19 20.42 4.45
C SER A 333 -9.84 20.77 3.00
N ARG A 334 -9.75 22.07 2.68
CA ARG A 334 -9.41 22.58 1.35
C ARG A 334 -8.50 23.81 1.48
N GLY A 335 -7.78 24.14 0.41
CA GLY A 335 -6.97 25.35 0.28
C GLY A 335 -5.60 25.13 -0.36
N CYS A 336 -4.91 24.02 -0.06
CA CYS A 336 -3.56 23.78 -0.56
C CYS A 336 -3.53 23.17 -1.96
N ALA A 337 -4.40 22.20 -2.26
CA ALA A 337 -4.34 21.43 -3.49
C ALA A 337 -4.73 22.26 -4.71
N THR A 338 -5.75 23.12 -4.57
CA THR A 338 -6.18 24.04 -5.61
C THR A 338 -5.09 25.08 -5.93
N ASP A 339 -4.35 25.58 -4.94
CA ASP A 339 -3.21 26.49 -5.15
C ASP A 339 -2.06 25.84 -5.97
N LEU A 340 -2.01 24.50 -5.99
CA LEU A 340 -1.04 23.70 -6.78
C LEU A 340 -1.62 23.24 -8.13
N GLY A 341 -2.75 23.82 -8.56
CA GLY A 341 -3.35 23.57 -9.87
C GLY A 341 -4.22 22.31 -9.95
N CYS A 342 -4.63 21.73 -8.81
CA CYS A 342 -5.70 20.73 -8.81
C CYS A 342 -7.05 21.39 -9.10
N VAL A 343 -8.04 20.57 -9.50
CA VAL A 343 -9.39 21.07 -9.83
C VAL A 343 -10.03 21.81 -8.62
N PRO A 344 -10.88 22.82 -8.86
CA PRO A 344 -11.57 23.52 -7.78
C PRO A 344 -12.37 22.55 -6.91
N GLY A 345 -12.18 22.62 -5.59
CA GLY A 345 -12.87 21.77 -4.63
C GLY A 345 -12.10 20.51 -4.21
N THR A 346 -10.93 20.21 -4.80
CA THR A 346 -10.08 19.09 -4.35
C THR A 346 -9.80 19.19 -2.85
N GLU A 347 -10.13 18.12 -2.11
CA GLU A 347 -9.81 18.05 -0.69
C GLU A 347 -8.31 17.84 -0.45
N ASP A 348 -7.79 18.63 0.48
CA ASP A 348 -6.42 18.54 0.98
C ASP A 348 -6.23 17.35 1.92
N THR A 349 -7.18 17.21 2.83
CA THR A 349 -7.20 16.21 3.89
C THR A 349 -8.62 15.68 3.98
N ILE A 350 -8.77 14.37 4.09
CA ILE A 350 -10.05 13.72 4.37
C ILE A 350 -9.91 12.86 5.62
N THR A 351 -10.84 13.08 6.56
CA THR A 351 -11.01 12.25 7.75
C THR A 351 -12.33 11.51 7.66
N LEU A 352 -12.28 10.18 7.83
CA LEU A 352 -13.45 9.32 8.00
C LEU A 352 -13.57 8.92 9.47
N MET A 353 -14.72 9.19 10.07
CA MET A 353 -15.12 8.64 11.36
C MET A 353 -16.12 7.50 11.10
N VAL A 354 -15.79 6.30 11.56
CA VAL A 354 -16.56 5.08 11.30
C VAL A 354 -16.91 4.43 12.62
N ASP A 355 -18.20 4.19 12.87
CA ASP A 355 -18.63 3.39 13.99
C ASP A 355 -18.81 1.93 13.58
N TRP A 356 -18.33 1.07 14.47
CA TRP A 356 -18.32 -0.38 14.33
C TRP A 356 -19.17 -1.00 15.41
N VAL A 357 -19.74 -2.15 15.10
CA VAL A 357 -20.52 -2.96 16.02
C VAL A 357 -20.01 -4.40 15.96
N LYS A 358 -19.94 -5.07 17.11
CA LYS A 358 -19.56 -6.48 17.15
C LYS A 358 -20.69 -7.34 16.56
N LYS A 359 -20.34 -8.32 15.74
CA LYS A 359 -21.32 -9.11 14.96
C LYS A 359 -22.23 -9.97 15.85
N ASP A 360 -21.70 -10.49 16.95
CA ASP A 360 -22.40 -11.38 17.90
C ASP A 360 -22.94 -10.67 19.14
N ASP A 361 -22.53 -9.42 19.40
CA ASP A 361 -23.01 -8.61 20.52
C ASP A 361 -23.15 -7.13 20.10
N PRO A 362 -24.35 -6.74 19.61
CA PRO A 362 -24.58 -5.38 19.14
C PRO A 362 -24.46 -4.28 20.20
N THR A 363 -24.39 -4.62 21.48
CA THR A 363 -24.15 -3.65 22.56
C THR A 363 -22.72 -3.15 22.61
N LYS A 364 -21.81 -3.86 21.93
CA LYS A 364 -20.38 -3.53 21.83
C LYS A 364 -20.15 -2.68 20.60
N VAL A 365 -19.77 -1.42 20.84
CA VAL A 365 -19.46 -0.44 19.81
C VAL A 365 -18.02 0.01 19.89
N ALA A 366 -17.44 0.33 18.74
CA ALA A 366 -16.08 0.83 18.61
C ALA A 366 -16.02 1.94 17.56
N THR A 367 -14.98 2.77 17.60
CA THR A 367 -14.82 3.89 16.68
C THR A 367 -13.49 3.81 15.94
N GLY A 368 -13.53 3.95 14.63
CA GLY A 368 -12.36 4.11 13.77
C GLY A 368 -12.27 5.54 13.23
N VAL A 369 -11.08 6.13 13.27
CA VAL A 369 -10.79 7.45 12.70
C VAL A 369 -9.62 7.30 11.71
N TYR A 370 -9.87 7.61 10.45
CA TYR A 370 -8.89 7.45 9.37
C TYR A 370 -8.66 8.80 8.71
N THR A 371 -7.46 9.33 8.81
CA THR A 371 -7.11 10.63 8.25
C THR A 371 -6.04 10.49 7.19
N SER A 372 -6.31 11.04 6.01
CA SER A 372 -5.36 11.09 4.90
C SER A 372 -5.16 12.49 4.36
N SER A 373 -3.91 12.88 4.04
CA SER A 373 -3.60 14.24 3.57
C SER A 373 -2.53 14.34 2.48
N TRP A 374 -2.72 15.25 1.54
CA TRP A 374 -1.72 15.70 0.56
C TRP A 374 -0.74 16.73 1.12
N THR A 375 -1.02 17.28 2.31
CA THR A 375 -0.45 18.56 2.71
C THR A 375 0.83 18.45 3.54
N ALA A 376 1.46 17.26 3.58
CA ALA A 376 2.69 17.11 4.34
C ALA A 376 3.78 18.05 3.78
N PRO A 377 4.66 18.60 4.64
CA PRO A 377 5.74 19.47 4.19
C PRO A 377 6.66 18.78 3.18
N GLN A 378 7.18 19.54 2.21
CA GLN A 378 8.10 19.02 1.18
C GLN A 378 9.35 18.35 1.76
N LYS A 379 9.79 18.80 2.93
CA LYS A 379 10.99 18.29 3.64
C LYS A 379 10.62 17.46 4.87
N ALA A 380 9.57 16.65 4.78
CA ALA A 380 9.14 15.78 5.89
C ALA A 380 10.13 14.64 6.20
N GLY A 381 11.13 14.40 5.34
CA GLY A 381 12.12 13.33 5.44
C GLY A 381 11.59 11.92 5.18
N VAL A 382 10.28 11.78 4.93
CA VAL A 382 9.60 10.53 4.56
C VAL A 382 8.76 10.76 3.31
N HIS A 383 8.69 9.76 2.43
CA HIS A 383 7.77 9.80 1.30
C HIS A 383 6.31 9.70 1.75
N SER A 384 6.03 8.94 2.82
CA SER A 384 4.69 8.81 3.37
C SER A 384 4.75 8.73 4.88
N ASN A 385 4.27 9.78 5.55
CA ASN A 385 4.15 9.78 7.00
C ASN A 385 2.91 8.98 7.38
N GLN A 386 3.08 7.86 8.08
CA GLN A 386 1.99 6.93 8.29
C GLN A 386 2.16 6.10 9.57
N TYR A 387 1.09 6.03 10.33
CA TYR A 387 1.04 5.36 11.62
C TYR A 387 -0.41 5.07 12.02
N PHE A 388 -0.56 4.11 12.93
CA PHE A 388 -1.86 3.83 13.54
C PHE A 388 -1.73 3.43 15.01
N HIS A 389 -2.87 3.57 15.70
CA HIS A 389 -3.10 3.12 17.06
C HIS A 389 -4.35 2.23 17.06
N TYR A 390 -4.21 1.00 17.54
CA TYR A 390 -5.31 0.07 17.82
C TYR A 390 -5.45 -0.07 19.34
N LEU A 391 -6.67 0.02 19.85
CA LEU A 391 -7.02 -0.19 21.25
C LEU A 391 -8.09 -1.27 21.35
N GLY A 392 -7.78 -2.32 22.11
CA GLY A 392 -8.75 -3.29 22.60
C GLY A 392 -8.98 -3.12 24.10
N SER A 393 -10.03 -3.75 24.63
CA SER A 393 -10.41 -3.61 26.04
C SER A 393 -9.37 -4.13 27.05
N LYS A 394 -8.34 -4.85 26.59
CA LYS A 394 -7.27 -5.41 27.41
C LYS A 394 -5.86 -4.99 26.98
N GLY A 395 -5.72 -4.05 26.04
CA GLY A 395 -4.41 -3.52 25.65
C GLY A 395 -4.41 -2.76 24.32
N GLU A 396 -3.27 -2.19 23.96
CA GLU A 396 -3.11 -1.35 22.78
C GLU A 396 -1.89 -1.75 21.92
N ILE A 397 -1.92 -1.34 20.64
CA ILE A 397 -0.83 -1.44 19.68
C ILE A 397 -0.63 -0.09 19.02
N ARG A 398 0.60 0.40 18.98
CA ARG A 398 0.98 1.62 18.24
C ARG A 398 2.05 1.26 17.22
N ILE A 399 1.83 1.63 15.97
CA ILE A 399 2.80 1.40 14.88
C ILE A 399 3.14 2.71 14.20
N ASN A 400 4.43 2.97 14.05
CA ASN A 400 4.95 4.02 13.19
C ASN A 400 5.68 3.39 12.01
N GLN A 401 5.07 3.46 10.81
CA GLN A 401 5.69 2.88 9.62
C GLN A 401 6.65 3.85 8.92
N ALA A 402 6.48 5.15 9.16
CA ALA A 402 7.29 6.19 8.53
C ALA A 402 8.72 6.23 9.06
N LYS A 403 8.89 5.93 10.36
CA LYS A 403 10.19 6.00 11.06
C LYS A 403 10.53 4.64 11.65
N ARG A 404 10.89 3.70 10.79
CA ARG A 404 11.34 2.36 11.16
C ARG A 404 12.50 1.93 10.26
N GLY A 405 13.38 1.08 10.76
CA GLY A 405 14.57 0.68 10.01
C GLY A 405 15.72 1.65 10.24
N TYR A 406 16.11 2.38 9.20
CA TYR A 406 17.28 3.26 9.22
C TYR A 406 16.99 4.62 8.55
N ASP A 407 17.81 5.61 8.90
CA ASP A 407 17.86 6.90 8.24
C ASP A 407 19.23 7.15 7.61
N VAL A 408 19.25 8.00 6.58
CA VAL A 408 20.47 8.42 5.88
C VAL A 408 20.47 9.93 5.78
N ALA A 409 21.64 10.51 6.03
CA ALA A 409 21.97 11.87 5.67
C ALA A 409 23.24 11.82 4.80
N ASP A 410 23.17 12.37 3.60
CA ASP A 410 24.31 12.47 2.69
C ASP A 410 24.37 13.87 2.05
N ASP A 411 25.44 14.16 1.32
CA ASP A 411 25.65 15.47 0.70
C ASP A 411 24.78 15.69 -0.56
N GLU A 412 24.18 14.63 -1.11
CA GLU A 412 23.36 14.67 -2.33
C GLU A 412 21.88 14.94 -2.02
N THR A 413 21.40 14.41 -0.89
CA THR A 413 20.05 14.60 -0.38
C THR A 413 20.03 15.80 0.56
N THR A 414 19.17 16.78 0.27
CA THR A 414 18.99 17.92 1.18
C THR A 414 18.19 17.48 2.42
N GLY A 415 18.84 16.85 3.40
CA GLY A 415 18.31 16.56 4.72
C GLY A 415 18.30 15.08 5.12
N LEU A 416 17.76 14.81 6.30
CA LEU A 416 17.61 13.45 6.83
C LEU A 416 16.45 12.72 6.15
N MET A 417 16.71 11.52 5.64
CA MET A 417 15.72 10.67 4.97
C MET A 417 15.53 9.36 5.73
N TRP A 418 14.28 9.00 6.06
CA TRP A 418 13.94 7.71 6.66
C TRP A 418 13.50 6.73 5.57
N TYR A 419 14.20 5.58 5.49
CA TYR A 419 13.95 4.57 4.48
C TYR A 419 13.08 3.44 5.03
N ASN A 420 12.25 2.86 4.16
CA ASN A 420 11.40 1.72 4.50
C ASN A 420 11.98 0.42 3.91
N PRO A 421 12.90 -0.28 4.60
CA PRO A 421 13.56 -1.48 4.05
C PRO A 421 12.61 -2.65 3.83
N PHE A 422 11.40 -2.60 4.41
CA PHE A 422 10.45 -3.71 4.37
C PHE A 422 9.56 -3.67 3.13
N TYR A 423 9.50 -2.56 2.39
CA TYR A 423 8.59 -2.45 1.24
C TYR A 423 9.14 -3.16 -0.01
N MET A 424 10.20 -2.61 -0.56
CA MET A 424 10.94 -3.12 -1.70
C MET A 424 12.43 -2.98 -1.39
N ARG A 425 13.19 -4.07 -1.56
CA ARG A 425 14.65 -4.07 -1.46
C ARG A 425 15.23 -4.21 -2.85
N TYR A 426 15.93 -3.18 -3.31
CA TYR A 426 16.54 -3.14 -4.65
C TYR A 426 17.99 -3.63 -4.68
N ALA A 427 18.62 -3.82 -3.52
CA ALA A 427 19.97 -4.38 -3.48
C ALA A 427 19.94 -5.83 -3.98
N PRO A 428 20.90 -6.24 -4.85
CA PRO A 428 21.08 -7.64 -5.20
C PRO A 428 21.29 -8.53 -3.96
N ASP A 429 21.03 -9.83 -4.13
CA ASP A 429 21.45 -10.86 -3.19
C ASP A 429 22.96 -11.17 -3.34
N GLU A 430 23.48 -12.10 -2.54
CA GLU A 430 24.88 -12.53 -2.54
C GLU A 430 25.33 -13.17 -3.86
N GLU A 431 24.38 -13.64 -4.67
CA GLU A 431 24.64 -14.23 -5.99
C GLU A 431 24.51 -13.20 -7.12
N GLY A 432 24.07 -11.98 -6.81
CA GLY A 432 23.82 -10.92 -7.80
C GLY A 432 22.42 -10.99 -8.44
N ASN A 433 21.52 -11.85 -7.97
CA ASN A 433 20.12 -11.83 -8.39
C ASN A 433 19.37 -10.69 -7.69
N PHE A 434 18.14 -10.41 -8.13
CA PHE A 434 17.26 -9.48 -7.43
C PHE A 434 16.94 -10.00 -6.02
N GLY A 435 17.27 -9.23 -4.96
CA GLY A 435 17.09 -9.62 -3.56
C GLY A 435 15.82 -9.07 -2.87
N GLY A 436 14.77 -8.78 -3.64
CA GLY A 436 13.56 -8.10 -3.15
C GLY A 436 12.47 -8.98 -2.55
N GLN A 437 12.66 -10.30 -2.49
CA GLN A 437 11.59 -11.28 -2.22
C GLN A 437 10.98 -11.17 -0.81
N SER A 438 11.69 -10.58 0.14
CA SER A 438 11.19 -10.35 1.50
C SER A 438 10.36 -9.08 1.66
N GLY A 439 10.35 -8.21 0.64
CA GLY A 439 9.61 -6.95 0.68
C GLY A 439 8.11 -7.18 0.56
N TYR A 440 7.29 -6.53 1.38
CA TYR A 440 5.83 -6.71 1.33
C TYR A 440 5.22 -6.21 0.00
N GLY A 441 5.92 -5.34 -0.73
CA GLY A 441 5.56 -4.94 -2.09
C GLY A 441 5.80 -6.03 -3.14
N TYR A 442 6.70 -6.99 -2.88
CA TYR A 442 6.92 -8.19 -3.71
C TYR A 442 5.96 -9.30 -3.31
N VAL A 443 5.86 -9.55 -2.00
CA VAL A 443 5.08 -10.66 -1.42
C VAL A 443 3.61 -10.60 -1.84
N SER A 444 3.01 -9.41 -1.99
CA SER A 444 1.61 -9.29 -2.43
C SER A 444 1.36 -9.92 -3.80
N PHE A 445 2.23 -9.67 -4.78
CA PHE A 445 2.14 -10.25 -6.12
C PHE A 445 2.44 -11.74 -6.10
N GLU A 446 3.47 -12.17 -5.36
CA GLU A 446 3.79 -13.59 -5.26
C GLU A 446 2.61 -14.39 -4.67
N LYS A 447 1.93 -13.86 -3.65
CA LYS A 447 0.72 -14.49 -3.09
C LYS A 447 -0.40 -14.61 -4.11
N PHE A 448 -0.59 -13.59 -4.96
CA PHE A 448 -1.57 -13.63 -6.03
C PHE A 448 -1.22 -14.69 -7.09
N ILE A 449 0.03 -14.71 -7.57
CA ILE A 449 0.49 -15.69 -8.56
C ILE A 449 0.43 -17.12 -8.02
N ASP A 450 0.88 -17.35 -6.79
CA ASP A 450 0.80 -18.65 -6.14
C ASP A 450 -0.67 -19.12 -5.99
N ALA A 451 -1.59 -18.21 -5.69
CA ALA A 451 -3.02 -18.52 -5.60
C ALA A 451 -3.62 -18.88 -6.97
N CYS A 452 -3.27 -18.13 -8.03
CA CYS A 452 -3.70 -18.42 -9.41
C CYS A 452 -3.23 -19.82 -9.85
N ASN A 453 -1.94 -20.11 -9.69
CA ASN A 453 -1.37 -21.40 -10.07
C ASN A 453 -2.02 -22.56 -9.29
N LYS A 454 -2.25 -22.39 -7.98
CA LYS A 454 -2.92 -23.42 -7.15
C LYS A 454 -4.38 -23.63 -7.53
N LEU A 455 -5.11 -22.55 -7.86
CA LEU A 455 -6.50 -22.61 -8.27
C LEU A 455 -6.62 -23.32 -9.63
N ASN A 456 -5.77 -22.96 -10.61
CA ASN A 456 -5.69 -23.63 -11.91
C ASN A 456 -5.36 -25.11 -11.81
N ALA A 457 -4.52 -25.48 -10.84
CA ALA A 457 -4.17 -26.87 -10.56
C ALA A 457 -5.24 -27.64 -9.76
N GLY A 458 -6.37 -27.00 -9.40
CA GLY A 458 -7.43 -27.60 -8.57
C GLY A 458 -7.00 -27.91 -7.14
N GLN A 459 -5.91 -27.31 -6.65
CA GLN A 459 -5.36 -27.55 -5.30
C GLN A 459 -6.02 -26.70 -4.22
N VAL A 460 -6.71 -25.64 -4.63
CA VAL A 460 -7.48 -24.76 -3.75
C VAL A 460 -8.75 -24.31 -4.47
N THR A 461 -9.75 -23.96 -3.69
CA THR A 461 -10.99 -23.32 -4.15
C THR A 461 -10.99 -21.83 -3.83
N LEU A 462 -11.88 -21.06 -4.48
CA LEU A 462 -12.08 -19.65 -4.15
C LEU A 462 -12.48 -19.43 -2.69
N ASP A 463 -13.31 -20.32 -2.12
CA ASP A 463 -13.73 -20.23 -0.71
C ASP A 463 -12.58 -20.48 0.26
N GLU A 464 -11.65 -21.39 -0.07
CA GLU A 464 -10.45 -21.59 0.72
C GLU A 464 -9.48 -20.41 0.64
N LEU A 465 -9.44 -19.72 -0.52
CA LEU A 465 -8.68 -18.50 -0.67
C LEU A 465 -9.27 -17.35 0.15
N ASP A 466 -10.60 -17.21 0.18
CA ASP A 466 -11.29 -16.22 1.03
C ASP A 466 -11.08 -16.49 2.52
N LYS A 467 -10.99 -17.77 2.93
CA LYS A 467 -10.70 -18.15 4.32
C LYS A 467 -9.26 -17.85 4.75
N ARG A 468 -8.33 -17.70 3.80
CA ARG A 468 -6.98 -17.20 4.08
C ARG A 468 -7.13 -15.68 4.18
N GLY A 469 -6.55 -15.01 5.17
CA GLY A 469 -6.66 -13.55 5.38
C GLY A 469 -6.09 -12.65 4.25
N LEU A 470 -6.00 -13.17 3.03
CA LEU A 470 -5.72 -12.50 1.78
C LEU A 470 -6.78 -11.41 1.51
N PRO A 471 -6.39 -10.30 0.89
CA PRO A 471 -7.30 -9.26 0.41
C PRO A 471 -8.03 -9.70 -0.87
N THR A 472 -8.92 -10.69 -0.76
CA THR A 472 -9.81 -11.06 -1.86
C THR A 472 -10.90 -9.99 -2.03
N LEU A 473 -11.62 -9.99 -3.17
CA LEU A 473 -12.76 -9.07 -3.32
C LEU A 473 -13.78 -9.23 -2.18
N ALA A 474 -14.08 -10.48 -1.76
CA ALA A 474 -15.00 -10.72 -0.66
C ALA A 474 -14.48 -10.11 0.65
N ASN A 475 -13.20 -10.33 0.96
CA ASN A 475 -12.55 -9.84 2.18
C ASN A 475 -12.27 -8.33 2.21
N THR A 476 -12.59 -7.60 1.14
CA THR A 476 -12.36 -6.15 1.03
C THR A 476 -13.65 -5.37 0.76
N ALA A 477 -14.81 -6.05 0.74
CA ALA A 477 -16.10 -5.41 0.49
C ALA A 477 -16.44 -4.35 1.55
N ALA A 478 -16.17 -4.61 2.83
CA ALA A 478 -16.36 -3.65 3.91
C ALA A 478 -15.46 -2.41 3.74
N THR A 479 -14.21 -2.59 3.29
CA THR A 479 -13.30 -1.49 2.93
C THR A 479 -13.89 -0.63 1.82
N GLY A 480 -14.39 -1.25 0.74
CA GLY A 480 -15.06 -0.56 -0.35
C GLY A 480 -16.29 0.21 0.12
N ALA A 481 -17.12 -0.39 0.98
CA ALA A 481 -18.33 0.21 1.54
C ALA A 481 -18.00 1.45 2.38
N ILE A 482 -16.97 1.38 3.24
CA ILE A 482 -16.52 2.52 4.06
C ILE A 482 -16.04 3.68 3.17
N LEU A 483 -15.22 3.38 2.15
CA LEU A 483 -14.69 4.42 1.26
C LEU A 483 -15.81 5.08 0.44
N HIS A 484 -16.73 4.28 -0.10
CA HIS A 484 -17.89 4.77 -0.84
C HIS A 484 -18.79 5.63 0.04
N ALA A 485 -19.15 5.15 1.24
CA ALA A 485 -19.92 5.91 2.21
C ALA A 485 -19.21 7.19 2.68
N GLY A 486 -17.89 7.14 2.81
CA GLY A 486 -17.07 8.31 3.12
C GLY A 486 -17.16 9.40 2.05
N ARG A 487 -17.12 9.00 0.77
CA ARG A 487 -17.30 9.94 -0.34
C ARG A 487 -18.71 10.52 -0.37
N VAL A 488 -19.75 9.68 -0.29
CA VAL A 488 -21.15 10.12 -0.22
C VAL A 488 -21.37 11.07 0.97
N SER A 489 -20.76 10.78 2.13
CA SER A 489 -20.85 11.61 3.32
C SER A 489 -20.29 13.02 3.10
N LEU A 490 -19.15 13.15 2.41
CA LEU A 490 -18.55 14.45 2.06
C LEU A 490 -19.43 15.24 1.09
N ASP A 491 -19.86 14.57 0.02
CA ASP A 491 -20.56 15.22 -1.08
C ASP A 491 -21.96 15.69 -0.63
N GLU A 492 -22.66 14.86 0.14
CA GLU A 492 -24.02 15.14 0.64
C GLU A 492 -24.03 15.81 2.03
N LYS A 493 -22.86 16.01 2.66
CA LYS A 493 -22.70 16.62 3.99
C LYS A 493 -23.57 16.00 5.07
N ARG A 494 -23.65 14.66 5.08
CA ARG A 494 -24.45 13.90 6.05
C ARG A 494 -23.74 12.64 6.50
N THR A 495 -24.25 12.04 7.56
CA THR A 495 -23.88 10.67 7.95
C THR A 495 -24.50 9.65 7.00
N VAL A 496 -23.72 8.62 6.66
CA VAL A 496 -24.13 7.48 5.83
C VAL A 496 -24.13 6.23 6.68
N TYR A 497 -25.22 5.47 6.65
CA TYR A 497 -25.32 4.19 7.35
C TYR A 497 -24.92 3.05 6.42
N LEU A 498 -24.34 2.00 6.97
CA LEU A 498 -23.95 0.80 6.23
C LEU A 498 -24.81 -0.36 6.72
N GLU A 499 -25.50 -0.99 5.77
CA GLU A 499 -26.23 -2.23 6.00
C GLU A 499 -25.47 -3.37 5.33
N GLU A 500 -25.33 -4.48 6.05
CA GLU A 500 -24.73 -5.70 5.53
C GLU A 500 -25.67 -6.87 5.84
N ASN A 501 -26.03 -7.61 4.78
CA ASN A 501 -26.83 -8.81 4.85
C ASN A 501 -26.20 -9.89 3.97
N GLU A 502 -25.74 -10.99 4.57
CA GLU A 502 -25.12 -12.13 3.87
C GLU A 502 -23.98 -11.72 2.91
N GLY A 503 -23.12 -10.79 3.34
CA GLY A 503 -22.00 -10.26 2.54
C GLY A 503 -22.40 -9.22 1.50
N VAL A 504 -23.68 -8.86 1.40
CA VAL A 504 -24.19 -7.81 0.53
C VAL A 504 -24.25 -6.49 1.29
N TRP A 505 -23.50 -5.50 0.82
CA TRP A 505 -23.42 -4.17 1.42
C TRP A 505 -24.37 -3.18 0.73
N ARG A 506 -24.95 -2.26 1.50
CA ARG A 506 -25.77 -1.15 0.99
C ARG A 506 -25.51 0.12 1.80
N LEU A 507 -25.59 1.26 1.12
CA LEU A 507 -25.55 2.58 1.75
C LEU A 507 -26.99 2.98 2.12
N GLY A 508 -27.21 3.31 3.38
CA GLY A 508 -28.48 3.79 3.92
C GLY A 508 -28.48 5.27 4.29
N CYS A 509 -29.68 5.79 4.55
CA CYS A 509 -29.92 7.08 5.17
C CYS A 509 -30.24 6.91 6.68
N ALA A 510 -30.10 7.97 7.47
CA ALA A 510 -30.43 7.93 8.90
C ALA A 510 -31.87 7.43 9.12
N SER A 511 -32.02 6.48 10.05
CA SER A 511 -33.18 5.61 10.24
C SER A 511 -34.50 6.36 10.47
N GLY A 512 -35.53 5.97 9.69
CA GLY A 512 -36.93 6.32 9.96
C GLY A 512 -37.95 5.97 8.86
N SER A 513 -37.57 5.80 7.58
CA SER A 513 -38.55 5.67 6.49
C SER A 513 -38.41 4.46 5.56
N CYS A 514 -37.44 3.57 5.74
CA CYS A 514 -37.41 2.32 4.98
C CYS A 514 -38.28 1.27 5.67
N SER A 515 -39.59 1.48 5.66
CA SER A 515 -40.53 0.38 5.83
C SER A 515 -40.34 -0.60 4.68
N ALA A 516 -40.19 -1.88 5.02
CA ALA A 516 -40.21 -2.97 4.05
C ALA A 516 -41.58 -2.98 3.35
N HIS A 517 -41.66 -2.36 2.19
CA HIS A 517 -42.67 -2.68 1.18
C HIS A 517 -41.95 -3.25 -0.02
N ALA A 518 -41.72 -4.57 0.03
CA ALA A 518 -41.61 -5.36 -1.16
C ALA A 518 -42.96 -5.28 -1.89
N SER A 519 -43.11 -4.28 -2.76
CA SER A 519 -44.14 -4.32 -3.79
C SER A 519 -43.58 -5.15 -4.93
N THR A 520 -44.12 -6.35 -5.08
CA THR A 520 -43.98 -7.22 -6.25
C THR A 520 -44.44 -6.44 -7.48
N VAL A 521 -43.49 -5.85 -8.22
CA VAL A 521 -43.73 -5.41 -9.60
C VAL A 521 -43.42 -6.61 -10.50
N THR A 522 -44.47 -7.31 -10.90
CA THR A 522 -44.43 -8.26 -12.01
C THR A 522 -44.19 -7.48 -13.30
N HIS A 523 -42.95 -7.46 -13.79
CA HIS A 523 -42.68 -7.02 -15.16
C HIS A 523 -42.97 -8.16 -16.13
N THR A 524 -44.11 -8.07 -16.81
CA THR A 524 -44.36 -8.78 -18.07
C THR A 524 -43.39 -8.21 -19.13
N PRO A 525 -42.65 -9.05 -19.88
CA PRO A 525 -41.69 -8.56 -20.85
C PRO A 525 -42.41 -7.99 -22.09
N ALA A 526 -42.13 -6.74 -22.43
CA ALA A 526 -42.54 -6.14 -23.68
C ALA A 526 -41.65 -6.64 -24.83
N ALA A 527 -42.27 -6.92 -25.97
CA ALA A 527 -41.65 -7.46 -27.19
C ALA A 527 -40.56 -6.54 -27.78
N PRO A 528 -39.56 -7.10 -28.50
CA PRO A 528 -38.44 -6.34 -29.03
C PRO A 528 -38.84 -5.46 -30.21
N VAL A 529 -38.40 -4.19 -30.19
CA VAL A 529 -38.49 -3.25 -31.32
C VAL A 529 -37.30 -3.54 -32.28
N PRO A 530 -37.50 -3.58 -33.61
CA PRO A 530 -36.43 -3.94 -34.54
C PRO A 530 -35.43 -2.81 -34.78
N ALA A 531 -34.18 -3.18 -35.04
CA ALA A 531 -33.08 -2.29 -35.37
C ALA A 531 -33.29 -1.55 -36.71
N PRO A 532 -32.80 -0.29 -36.87
CA PRO A 532 -32.90 0.41 -38.14
C PRO A 532 -31.86 -0.10 -39.16
N SER A 533 -32.33 -0.30 -40.38
CA SER A 533 -31.54 -0.66 -41.56
C SER A 533 -30.70 0.52 -42.07
N LEU A 534 -29.42 0.25 -42.35
CA LEU A 534 -28.55 1.11 -43.15
C LEU A 534 -28.89 0.97 -44.63
N ASN A 535 -29.31 2.06 -45.28
CA ASN A 535 -29.07 2.39 -46.69
C ASN A 535 -29.61 3.79 -47.00
N GLY A 536 -28.81 4.64 -47.65
CA GLY A 536 -29.29 5.89 -48.24
C GLY A 536 -28.30 7.05 -48.20
N THR A 537 -27.44 7.10 -49.21
CA THR A 537 -26.56 8.20 -49.58
C THR A 537 -27.34 9.50 -49.81
N THR A 538 -27.00 10.59 -49.12
CA THR A 538 -27.18 11.96 -49.65
C THR A 538 -26.16 12.90 -49.01
N VAL A 539 -25.36 13.49 -49.89
CA VAL A 539 -24.38 14.55 -49.65
C VAL A 539 -25.08 15.81 -49.12
N ARG A 540 -24.56 16.42 -48.06
CA ARG A 540 -24.75 17.85 -47.76
C ARG A 540 -23.49 18.44 -47.13
N GLU A 541 -23.08 19.55 -47.74
CA GLU A 541 -21.85 20.31 -47.58
C GLU A 541 -21.71 20.97 -46.21
N GLU A 542 -20.47 21.04 -45.71
CA GLU A 542 -20.05 21.92 -44.61
C GLU A 542 -19.99 23.38 -45.07
N PRO A 543 -20.29 24.38 -44.23
CA PRO A 543 -19.93 25.76 -44.51
C PRO A 543 -18.56 26.11 -43.92
N GLU A 544 -17.70 26.58 -44.81
CA GLU A 544 -16.37 27.15 -44.58
C GLU A 544 -16.35 28.33 -43.59
N ALA A 545 -15.25 28.41 -42.83
CA ALA A 545 -14.86 29.58 -42.05
C ALA A 545 -14.41 30.72 -42.99
N LYS A 546 -15.02 31.90 -42.85
CA LYS A 546 -14.54 33.15 -43.49
C LYS A 546 -13.96 34.11 -42.47
N SER A 547 -12.73 34.53 -42.75
CA SER A 547 -12.02 35.68 -42.20
C SER A 547 -12.68 37.01 -42.60
N VAL A 548 -12.83 37.94 -41.65
CA VAL A 548 -12.99 39.38 -41.94
C VAL A 548 -12.18 40.20 -40.93
N THR A 549 -11.30 41.02 -41.47
CA THR A 549 -10.55 42.12 -40.85
C THR A 549 -11.33 43.42 -40.94
N THR A 550 -11.35 44.25 -39.88
CA THR A 550 -11.41 45.74 -39.97
C THR A 550 -11.07 46.41 -38.62
N THR A 551 -9.91 47.08 -38.60
CA THR A 551 -9.55 48.45 -38.12
C THR A 551 -10.16 49.10 -36.85
N GLU A 552 -9.24 49.61 -36.01
CA GLU A 552 -9.23 50.39 -34.74
C GLU A 552 -10.03 51.74 -34.68
N PRO A 553 -9.96 52.62 -33.62
CA PRO A 553 -9.29 52.54 -32.27
C PRO A 553 -10.17 53.02 -31.07
N PHE A 554 -9.81 52.67 -29.82
CA PHE A 554 -10.25 53.45 -28.64
C PHE A 554 -9.24 53.47 -27.47
N THR A 555 -9.20 54.64 -26.85
CA THR A 555 -8.20 55.24 -25.94
C THR A 555 -8.39 54.88 -24.47
N VAL A 556 -7.29 54.89 -23.70
CA VAL A 556 -7.22 54.65 -22.24
C VAL A 556 -7.34 55.95 -21.44
N VAL A 557 -8.13 55.95 -20.35
CA VAL A 557 -8.05 56.92 -19.23
C VAL A 557 -8.38 56.23 -17.88
N PRO A 558 -7.64 56.50 -16.78
CA PRO A 558 -7.85 55.87 -15.46
C PRO A 558 -8.61 56.77 -14.46
N THR A 559 -9.22 56.18 -13.42
CA THR A 559 -9.81 56.93 -12.29
C THR A 559 -9.46 56.32 -10.93
N THR A 560 -9.01 57.19 -10.03
CA THR A 560 -8.75 57.05 -8.58
C THR A 560 -10.01 57.29 -7.73
N PRO A 561 -10.04 56.85 -6.45
CA PRO A 561 -11.13 57.12 -5.50
C PRO A 561 -10.83 58.22 -4.46
N THR A 562 -11.89 58.82 -3.91
CA THR A 562 -11.92 59.95 -2.96
C THR A 562 -12.09 59.54 -1.47
N SER A 563 -11.59 60.43 -0.60
CA SER A 563 -11.52 60.52 0.89
C SER A 563 -12.88 60.48 1.65
N SER A 564 -13.00 60.33 2.98
CA SER A 564 -12.39 61.02 4.16
C SER A 564 -12.68 60.19 5.45
N THR A 565 -12.15 60.37 6.68
CA THR A 565 -11.78 61.55 7.49
C THR A 565 -11.02 61.08 8.77
N GLN A 566 -10.08 61.87 9.30
CA GLN A 566 -9.40 61.73 10.61
C GLN A 566 -10.01 62.71 11.65
N PRO A 567 -9.77 62.64 13.00
CA PRO A 567 -8.45 62.96 13.60
C PRO A 567 -8.09 62.40 15.01
N SER A 568 -6.78 62.42 15.33
CA SER A 568 -6.15 63.16 16.46
C SER A 568 -4.97 62.45 17.17
N LYS A 569 -4.09 63.29 17.76
CA LYS A 569 -2.66 63.14 18.05
C LYS A 569 -2.32 62.50 19.41
N GLY A 570 -1.12 61.92 19.54
CA GLY A 570 -0.45 61.62 20.82
C GLY A 570 1.03 61.21 20.65
N THR A 571 1.90 61.75 21.49
CA THR A 571 3.37 61.93 21.33
C THR A 571 4.28 60.88 22.01
N SER A 572 5.53 60.78 21.47
CA SER A 572 6.85 60.62 22.16
C SER A 572 7.55 59.25 22.34
N LYS A 573 8.73 59.17 21.66
CA LYS A 573 10.09 58.66 22.01
C LYS A 573 10.29 57.26 22.65
N VAL A 574 11.23 56.47 22.09
CA VAL A 574 12.47 55.97 22.77
C VAL A 574 13.56 55.53 21.73
N ILE A 575 14.67 56.29 21.73
CA ILE A 575 16.12 55.94 21.72
C ILE A 575 16.66 54.79 20.85
N GLU A 576 17.55 55.19 19.93
CA GLU A 576 18.48 54.37 19.16
C GLU A 576 19.86 54.37 19.86
N ARG A 577 20.52 53.20 19.98
CA ARG A 577 21.95 53.08 20.37
C ARG A 577 22.67 52.14 19.40
N GLN A 578 23.66 52.70 18.70
CA GLN A 578 24.77 51.98 18.08
C GLN A 578 25.77 51.50 19.14
N PRO A 579 26.59 50.48 18.81
CA PRO A 579 28.03 50.72 18.87
C PRO A 579 28.86 50.12 17.72
N SER A 580 29.72 50.99 17.18
CA SER A 580 31.15 50.86 16.82
C SER A 580 31.75 49.56 16.25
N SER A 581 32.50 49.77 15.17
CA SER A 581 33.48 48.91 14.51
C SER A 581 34.77 48.61 15.30
N SER A 582 35.28 47.37 15.22
CA SER A 582 36.73 47.08 14.99
C SER A 582 37.05 45.59 14.73
N SER A 583 37.84 45.36 13.68
CA SER A 583 38.81 44.28 13.40
C SER A 583 38.43 42.78 13.41
N LEU A 584 38.48 42.13 12.22
CA LEU A 584 39.36 40.98 11.84
C LEU A 584 38.98 40.43 10.42
N PRO A 585 39.90 39.78 9.66
CA PRO A 585 39.91 39.77 8.19
C PRO A 585 39.08 38.68 7.51
N SER A 586 38.67 39.00 6.28
CA SER A 586 37.85 38.22 5.34
C SER A 586 38.19 36.73 5.18
N LEU A 587 37.15 35.88 5.22
CA LEU A 587 37.13 34.46 4.84
C LEU A 587 37.71 34.15 3.43
N ALA A 588 37.89 35.16 2.58
CA ALA A 588 38.34 35.01 1.19
C ALA A 588 39.80 34.52 1.03
N LYS A 589 40.65 34.58 2.07
CA LYS A 589 42.03 34.06 2.03
C LYS A 589 42.17 32.57 2.38
N ARG A 590 41.16 31.95 3.01
CA ARG A 590 41.22 30.52 3.41
C ARG A 590 40.79 29.54 2.30
N GLN A 591 39.94 29.97 1.37
CA GLN A 591 39.49 29.12 0.26
C GLN A 591 40.56 28.89 -0.83
N LYS A 592 41.49 29.84 -1.05
CA LYS A 592 42.54 29.69 -2.08
C LYS A 592 43.65 28.69 -1.69
N SER A 593 43.92 28.50 -0.40
CA SER A 593 44.96 27.56 0.06
C SER A 593 44.53 26.08 -0.03
N VAL A 594 43.24 25.79 0.18
CA VAL A 594 42.70 24.41 0.12
C VAL A 594 42.59 23.91 -1.32
N ILE A 595 42.24 24.79 -2.26
CA ILE A 595 42.19 24.48 -3.70
C ILE A 595 43.58 24.18 -4.28
N ASN A 596 44.61 24.90 -3.83
CA ASN A 596 46.00 24.64 -4.25
C ASN A 596 46.60 23.37 -3.64
N TRP A 597 46.17 22.97 -2.44
CA TRP A 597 46.54 21.70 -1.82
C TRP A 597 45.95 20.50 -2.58
N TRP A 598 44.69 20.58 -3.01
CA TRP A 598 44.03 19.54 -3.80
C TRP A 598 44.61 19.37 -5.21
N LYS A 599 44.99 20.47 -5.88
CA LYS A 599 45.63 20.41 -7.20
C LYS A 599 47.02 19.75 -7.16
N LYS A 600 47.77 19.85 -6.04
CA LYS A 600 49.07 19.18 -5.88
C LYS A 600 48.96 17.66 -5.63
N ARG A 601 47.81 17.16 -5.17
CA ARG A 601 47.62 15.72 -4.86
C ARG A 601 47.18 14.90 -6.09
N LYS A 602 46.56 15.51 -7.09
CA LYS A 602 46.10 14.84 -8.33
C LYS A 602 47.19 14.46 -9.34
N ASN A 603 48.45 14.90 -9.16
CA ASN A 603 49.56 14.65 -10.09
C ASN A 603 50.64 13.66 -9.59
N ARG A 604 50.38 12.88 -8.54
CA ARG A 604 51.26 11.74 -8.19
C ARG A 604 50.66 10.44 -8.72
N LYS A 605 51.17 9.97 -9.86
CA LYS A 605 51.12 8.54 -10.25
C LYS A 605 51.87 7.75 -9.17
N SER A 606 51.23 6.82 -8.49
CA SER A 606 51.89 5.82 -7.66
C SER A 606 51.77 4.46 -8.32
N THR A 607 52.83 4.06 -9.01
CA THR A 607 53.26 2.67 -9.13
C THR A 607 53.44 2.08 -7.73
N ILE A 608 52.79 0.95 -7.44
CA ILE A 608 53.11 0.10 -6.29
C ILE A 608 53.47 -1.28 -6.86
N PRO A 609 54.65 -1.85 -6.54
CA PRO A 609 55.07 -3.14 -7.04
C PRO A 609 54.39 -4.27 -6.26
N VAL A 610 54.08 -5.34 -6.98
CA VAL A 610 53.69 -6.65 -6.44
C VAL A 610 54.90 -7.25 -5.72
N VAL A 611 54.74 -7.62 -4.46
CA VAL A 611 55.67 -8.51 -3.75
C VAL A 611 54.89 -9.78 -3.40
N GLU A 612 55.23 -10.85 -4.10
CA GLU A 612 54.97 -12.22 -3.67
C GLU A 612 55.80 -12.53 -2.43
N THR A 613 55.19 -13.14 -1.42
CA THR A 613 55.90 -14.10 -0.57
C THR A 613 54.96 -15.23 -0.18
N LYS A 614 55.36 -16.44 -0.57
CA LYS A 614 54.89 -17.75 -0.11
C LYS A 614 55.29 -17.99 1.35
N ALA A 615 54.36 -18.54 2.14
CA ALA A 615 54.50 -19.73 2.99
C ALA A 615 53.17 -19.94 3.72
#